data_AF-A0A2I0XGK1-F1
#
_entry.id   AF-A0A2I0XGK1-F1
#
_cell.length_a   1.000
_cell.length_b   1.000
_cell.length_c   1.000
_cell.angle_alpha   90.00
_cell.angle_beta   90.00
_cell.angle_gamma   90.00
#
_symmetry.space_group_name_H-M   'P 1'
#
loop_
_entity.id
_entity.type
_entity.pdbx_description
1 polymer ?
#
loop_
_entity_poly.entity_id
_entity_poly.type
_entity_poly.pdbx_seq_one_letter_code
_entity_poly.pdbx_strand_id
1 'polypeptide(L)'
;MNGVELLDDALRNKRFLPTGCDGIDTLLGGGLREGQLTEIVGPSSSGKTQFCLYVASNVAVKLCGSVVFLDTSNSFSPTRIASIVNQIFGPAVKEVFFNAFLTLSLLNIAFA
;
A
#
# COMPACT_ATOMS: atom_id res chain seq x y z
N MET A 1 -20.62 -1.58 24.96
CA MET A 1 -20.09 -2.40 23.86
C MET A 1 -19.56 -3.70 24.44
N ASN A 2 -20.22 -4.82 24.18
CA ASN A 2 -19.78 -6.15 24.62
C ASN A 2 -18.97 -6.86 23.52
N GLY A 3 -18.37 -8.02 23.84
CA GLY A 3 -17.51 -8.75 22.90
C GLY A 3 -18.23 -9.27 21.64
N VAL A 4 -19.54 -9.55 21.74
CA VAL A 4 -20.34 -10.02 20.60
C VAL A 4 -20.63 -8.87 19.63
N GLU A 5 -20.91 -7.68 20.15
CA GLU A 5 -21.10 -6.46 19.35
C GLU A 5 -19.82 -6.08 18.60
N LEU A 6 -18.64 -6.21 19.23
CA LEU A 6 -17.35 -5.98 18.57
C LEU A 6 -17.08 -6.99 17.43
N LEU A 7 -17.43 -8.26 17.64
CA LEU A 7 -17.27 -9.28 16.61
C LEU A 7 -18.22 -9.06 15.43
N ASP A 8 -19.49 -8.74 15.70
CA ASP A 8 -20.49 -8.46 14.67
C ASP A 8 -20.10 -7.22 13.86
N ASP A 9 -19.58 -6.17 14.51
CA ASP A 9 -19.05 -4.99 13.83
C ASP A 9 -17.85 -5.34 12.94
N ALA A 10 -16.85 -6.07 13.46
CA ALA A 10 -15.70 -6.51 12.69
C ALA A 10 -16.06 -7.41 11.49
N LEU A 11 -17.15 -8.16 11.59
CA LEU A 11 -17.65 -9.03 10.52
C LEU A 11 -18.44 -8.26 9.45
N ARG A 12 -19.21 -7.24 9.85
CA ARG A 12 -20.06 -6.43 8.95
C ARG A 12 -19.29 -5.30 8.28
N ASN A 13 -18.37 -4.66 8.98
CA ASN A 13 -17.56 -3.55 8.47
C ASN A 13 -16.24 -4.02 7.85
N LYS A 14 -16.29 -5.08 7.03
CA LYS A 14 -15.13 -5.53 6.25
C LYS A 14 -14.81 -4.52 5.16
N ARG A 15 -13.88 -3.63 5.46
CA ARG A 15 -13.32 -2.72 4.47
C ARG A 15 -12.09 -3.34 3.83
N PHE A 16 -11.99 -3.18 2.51
CA PHE A 16 -10.90 -3.70 1.71
C PHE A 16 -10.20 -2.55 0.99
N LEU A 17 -8.88 -2.61 0.99
CA LEU A 17 -8.01 -1.76 0.20
C LEU A 17 -7.60 -2.56 -1.06
N PRO A 18 -8.10 -2.18 -2.26
CA PRO A 18 -7.72 -2.86 -3.49
C PRO A 18 -6.24 -2.69 -3.77
N THR A 19 -5.57 -3.78 -4.12
CA THR A 19 -4.14 -3.80 -4.46
C THR A 19 -3.89 -3.15 -5.82
N GLY A 20 -4.92 -3.11 -6.68
CA GLY A 20 -4.82 -2.69 -8.08
C GLY A 20 -4.40 -3.83 -9.02
N CYS A 21 -4.29 -5.06 -8.50
CA CYS A 21 -4.07 -6.26 -9.28
C CYS A 21 -5.28 -7.20 -9.12
N ASP A 22 -6.11 -7.29 -10.16
CA ASP A 22 -7.39 -8.02 -10.11
C ASP A 22 -7.23 -9.49 -9.67
N GLY A 23 -6.18 -10.17 -10.11
CA GLY A 23 -5.91 -11.55 -9.73
C GLY A 23 -5.60 -11.70 -8.23
N ILE A 24 -4.87 -10.76 -7.65
CA ILE A 24 -4.54 -10.75 -6.22
C ILE A 24 -5.74 -10.31 -5.40
N ASP A 25 -6.48 -9.30 -5.85
CA ASP A 25 -7.70 -8.85 -5.18
C ASP A 25 -8.75 -9.98 -5.15
N THR A 26 -8.88 -10.74 -6.24
CA THR A 26 -9.74 -11.94 -6.28
C THR A 26 -9.25 -12.99 -5.28
N LEU A 27 -7.95 -13.30 -5.25
CA LEU A 27 -7.37 -14.27 -4.32
C LEU A 27 -7.61 -13.90 -2.84
N LEU A 28 -7.55 -12.60 -2.53
CA LEU A 28 -7.78 -12.08 -1.17
C LEU A 28 -9.27 -11.90 -0.82
N GLY A 29 -10.16 -12.07 -1.80
CA GLY A 29 -11.60 -11.88 -1.63
C GLY A 29 -12.03 -10.40 -1.56
N GLY A 30 -11.31 -9.53 -2.27
CA GLY A 30 -11.62 -8.10 -2.43
C GLY A 30 -10.42 -7.14 -2.28
N GLY A 31 -9.27 -7.63 -1.81
CA GLY A 31 -8.06 -6.83 -1.56
C GLY A 31 -7.53 -7.00 -0.14
N LEU A 32 -6.66 -6.08 0.31
CA LEU A 32 -6.10 -6.09 1.66
C LEU A 32 -7.17 -5.68 2.68
N ARG A 33 -7.27 -6.39 3.81
CA ARG A 33 -8.28 -6.10 4.84
C ARG A 33 -7.82 -4.97 5.74
N GLU A 34 -8.65 -3.93 5.91
CA GLU A 34 -8.38 -2.87 6.88
C GLU A 34 -8.34 -3.43 8.31
N GLY A 35 -7.45 -2.88 9.14
CA GLY A 35 -7.28 -3.33 10.53
C GLY A 35 -6.61 -4.70 10.69
N GLN A 36 -6.14 -5.32 9.61
CA GLN A 36 -5.44 -6.60 9.64
C GLN A 36 -4.02 -6.51 9.09
N LEU A 37 -3.13 -7.33 9.65
CA LEU A 37 -1.77 -7.49 9.14
C LEU A 37 -1.77 -8.50 7.99
N THR A 38 -1.25 -8.10 6.84
CA THR A 38 -1.02 -8.99 5.68
C THR A 38 0.48 -9.14 5.46
N GLU A 39 0.98 -10.37 5.45
CA GLU A 39 2.39 -10.67 5.23
C GLU A 39 2.62 -11.20 3.80
N ILE A 40 3.68 -10.71 3.14
CA ILE A 40 4.08 -11.14 1.81
C ILE A 40 5.43 -11.82 1.91
N VAL A 41 5.44 -13.13 1.69
CA VAL A 41 6.63 -13.97 1.87
C VAL A 41 7.11 -14.52 0.53
N GLY A 42 8.42 -14.68 0.39
CA GLY A 42 9.02 -15.30 -0.79
C GLY A 42 10.53 -15.07 -0.88
N PRO A 43 11.21 -15.75 -1.82
CA PRO A 43 12.65 -15.61 -2.02
C PRO A 43 13.09 -14.19 -2.38
N SER A 44 14.38 -13.88 -2.23
CA SER A 44 14.95 -12.63 -2.76
C SER A 44 14.62 -12.45 -4.23
N SER A 45 14.37 -11.21 -4.64
CA SER A 45 13.98 -10.85 -6.02
C SER A 45 12.65 -11.45 -6.52
N SER A 46 11.81 -12.05 -5.66
CA SER A 46 10.47 -12.53 -6.05
C SER A 46 9.43 -11.41 -6.28
N GLY A 47 9.82 -10.14 -6.15
CA GLY A 47 8.95 -8.99 -6.40
C GLY A 47 8.24 -8.41 -5.18
N LYS A 48 8.53 -8.85 -3.95
CA LYS A 48 7.89 -8.35 -2.71
C LYS A 48 7.91 -6.82 -2.59
N THR A 49 9.09 -6.21 -2.68
CA THR A 49 9.24 -4.75 -2.61
C THR A 49 8.51 -4.04 -3.75
N GLN A 50 8.53 -4.62 -4.96
CA GLN A 50 7.82 -4.08 -6.11
C GLN A 50 6.31 -4.07 -5.90
N PHE A 51 5.78 -5.15 -5.31
CA PHE A 51 4.37 -5.23 -4.95
C PHE A 51 4.02 -4.19 -3.88
N CYS A 52 4.81 -4.06 -2.81
CA CYS A 52 4.54 -3.06 -1.77
C CYS A 52 4.56 -1.62 -2.33
N LEU A 53 5.53 -1.28 -3.19
CA LEU A 53 5.60 0.03 -3.83
C LEU A 53 4.40 0.27 -4.75
N TYR A 54 3.95 -0.75 -5.48
CA TYR A 54 2.78 -0.66 -6.35
C TYR A 54 1.50 -0.42 -5.56
N VAL A 55 1.22 -1.24 -4.55
CA VAL A 55 0.03 -1.10 -3.71
C VAL A 55 0.03 0.23 -2.97
N ALA A 56 1.16 0.64 -2.38
CA ALA A 56 1.29 1.93 -1.71
C ALA A 56 0.96 3.10 -2.66
N SER A 57 1.52 3.06 -3.88
CA SER A 57 1.24 4.08 -4.89
C SER A 57 -0.22 4.07 -5.31
N ASN A 58 -0.79 2.89 -5.57
CA ASN A 58 -2.20 2.74 -5.96
C ASN A 58 -3.16 3.28 -4.88
N VAL A 59 -2.91 2.95 -3.60
CA VAL A 59 -3.71 3.43 -2.47
C VAL A 59 -3.58 4.94 -2.31
N ALA A 60 -2.35 5.47 -2.29
CA ALA A 60 -2.12 6.91 -2.12
C ALA A 60 -2.82 7.73 -3.20
N VAL A 61 -2.79 7.24 -4.43
CA VAL A 61 -3.29 7.96 -5.60
C VAL A 61 -4.80 7.76 -5.80
N LYS A 62 -5.30 6.51 -5.80
CA LYS A 62 -6.71 6.22 -6.14
C LYS A 62 -7.67 6.44 -4.98
N LEU A 63 -7.21 6.21 -3.75
CA LEU A 63 -8.06 6.33 -2.57
C LEU A 63 -7.85 7.67 -1.85
N CYS A 64 -7.05 8.58 -2.42
CA CYS A 64 -6.61 9.82 -1.79
C CYS A 64 -6.09 9.60 -0.36
N GLY A 65 -5.46 8.45 -0.12
CA GLY A 65 -4.97 8.03 1.19
C GLY A 65 -3.56 8.54 1.48
N SER A 66 -3.19 8.58 2.76
CA SER A 66 -1.79 8.73 3.17
C SER A 66 -1.21 7.34 3.42
N VAL A 67 0.02 7.10 2.94
CA VAL A 67 0.71 5.82 3.13
C VAL A 67 2.05 6.05 3.81
N VAL A 68 2.31 5.29 4.87
CA VAL A 68 3.61 5.22 5.51
C VAL A 68 4.36 4.01 4.99
N PHE A 69 5.50 4.22 4.34
CA PHE A 69 6.36 3.16 3.85
C PHE A 69 7.61 3.08 4.73
N LEU A 70 7.72 2.01 5.52
CA LEU A 70 8.89 1.74 6.35
C LEU A 70 9.84 0.83 5.57
N ASP A 71 11.04 1.33 5.29
CA ASP A 71 12.06 0.61 4.53
C ASP A 71 13.24 0.24 5.41
N THR A 72 13.46 -1.06 5.60
CA THR A 72 14.56 -1.60 6.41
C THR A 72 15.75 -2.03 5.58
N SER A 73 15.62 -2.10 4.25
CA SER A 73 16.65 -2.63 3.35
C SER A 73 17.10 -1.64 2.28
N ASN A 74 16.83 -0.34 2.48
CA ASN A 74 17.15 0.75 1.56
C ASN A 74 16.74 0.45 0.10
N SER A 75 15.57 -0.16 -0.06
CA SER A 75 15.02 -0.60 -1.34
C SER A 75 13.92 0.34 -1.87
N PHE A 76 13.59 1.40 -1.12
CA PHE A 76 12.66 2.44 -1.55
C PHE A 76 13.23 3.23 -2.74
N SER A 77 12.35 3.54 -3.70
CA SER A 77 12.75 4.20 -4.95
C SER A 77 11.69 5.21 -5.42
N PRO A 78 11.93 6.52 -5.24
CA PRO A 78 11.03 7.56 -5.74
C PRO A 78 10.84 7.50 -7.27
N THR A 79 11.90 7.16 -8.01
CA THR A 79 11.84 7.01 -9.46
C THR A 79 10.93 5.85 -9.87
N ARG A 80 10.96 4.74 -9.13
CA ARG A 80 10.04 3.63 -9.36
C ARG A 80 8.59 4.02 -9.07
N ILE A 81 8.35 4.77 -8.00
CA ILE A 81 7.01 5.27 -7.66
C ILE A 81 6.48 6.18 -8.76
N ALA A 82 7.29 7.13 -9.24
CA ALA A 82 6.90 7.98 -10.37
C ALA A 82 6.55 7.14 -11.61
N SER A 83 7.32 6.09 -11.91
CA SER A 83 7.02 5.15 -12.99
C SER A 83 5.67 4.44 -12.80
N ILE A 84 5.38 3.97 -11.59
CA ILE A 84 4.11 3.31 -11.26
C ILE A 84 2.94 4.29 -11.41
N VAL A 85 3.04 5.49 -10.83
CA VAL A 85 1.98 6.51 -10.90
C VAL A 85 1.68 6.88 -12.35
N ASN A 86 2.72 7.07 -13.18
CA ASN A 86 2.56 7.33 -14.61
C ASN A 86 1.85 6.17 -15.34
N GLN A 87 2.08 4.92 -14.95
CA GLN A 87 1.36 3.77 -15.52
C GLN A 87 -0.11 3.75 -15.11
N ILE A 88 -0.44 4.16 -13.88
CA ILE A 88 -1.81 4.12 -13.37
C ILE A 88 -2.66 5.29 -13.92
N PHE A 89 -2.10 6.51 -14.06
CA PHE A 89 -2.85 7.73 -14.38
C PHE A 89 -2.49 8.41 -15.71
N GLY A 90 -1.49 7.89 -16.43
CA GLY A 90 -0.99 8.53 -17.64
C GLY A 90 -0.26 9.85 -17.38
N PRO A 91 0.20 10.55 -18.44
CA PRO A 91 1.11 11.68 -18.32
C PRO A 91 0.50 12.99 -17.79
N ALA A 92 -0.83 13.06 -17.60
CA ALA A 92 -1.55 14.32 -17.34
C ALA A 92 -1.54 14.78 -15.86
N VAL A 93 -1.18 13.92 -14.90
CA VAL A 93 -1.31 14.21 -13.46
C VAL A 93 0.05 14.50 -12.81
N LYS A 94 0.85 15.40 -13.42
CA LYS A 94 2.19 15.75 -12.92
C LYS A 94 2.21 16.76 -11.77
N GLU A 95 1.22 17.65 -11.67
CA GLU A 95 1.27 18.76 -10.69
C GLU A 95 0.72 18.42 -9.30
N VAL A 96 -0.29 17.54 -9.19
CA VAL A 96 -0.98 17.30 -7.91
C VAL A 96 -0.14 16.41 -6.96
N PHE A 97 0.79 15.61 -7.50
CA PHE A 97 1.49 14.57 -6.75
C PHE A 97 2.73 15.02 -5.97
N PHE A 98 3.33 16.15 -6.33
CA PHE A 98 4.60 16.56 -5.73
C PHE A 98 4.48 16.98 -4.26
N ASN A 99 3.28 17.40 -3.83
CA ASN A 99 3.04 17.88 -2.46
C ASN A 99 2.66 16.78 -1.45
N ALA A 100 2.25 15.59 -1.88
CA ALA A 100 1.93 14.48 -0.97
C ALA A 100 3.17 13.68 -0.53
N PHE A 101 4.30 13.85 -1.23
CA PHE A 101 5.48 13.00 -1.09
C PHE A 101 6.57 13.53 -0.15
N LEU A 102 6.40 14.74 0.40
CA LEU A 102 7.43 15.41 1.21
C LEU A 102 7.35 15.14 2.73
N THR A 103 6.46 14.28 3.19
CA THR A 103 6.46 13.83 4.59
C THR A 103 6.83 12.36 4.69
N LEU A 104 8.07 12.03 4.37
CA LEU A 104 8.78 10.85 4.91
C LEU A 104 10.29 11.03 4.68
N SER A 105 10.81 12.16 5.12
CA SER A 105 12.21 12.28 5.48
C SER A 105 12.42 11.50 6.77
N LEU A 106 13.28 10.48 6.71
CA LEU A 106 14.07 9.97 7.84
C LEU A 106 13.27 9.41 9.02
N LEU A 107 12.91 8.14 8.94
CA LEU A 107 13.01 7.28 10.11
C LEU A 107 13.86 6.06 9.73
N ASN A 108 15.17 6.25 9.78
CA ASN A 108 16.11 5.15 9.99
C ASN A 108 15.73 4.49 11.32
N ILE A 109 14.82 3.54 11.29
CA ILE A 109 14.76 2.52 12.33
C ILE A 109 15.73 1.43 11.90
N ALA A 110 17.00 1.70 12.18
CA ALA A 110 17.97 0.64 12.39
C ALA A 110 17.52 -0.13 13.63
N PHE A 111 17.07 -1.37 13.46
CA PHE A 111 17.19 -2.40 14.49
C PHE A 111 17.67 -3.68 13.84
N ALA A 112 18.93 -4.00 14.19
CA ALA A 112 19.67 -5.26 14.06
C ALA A 112 19.82 -5.89 12.67
#